data_AF-A0A2V7F4Y3-F1
#
_entry.id   AF-A0A2V7F4Y3-F1
#
_cell.length_a   1.000
_cell.length_b   1.000
_cell.length_c   1.000
_cell.angle_alpha   90.00
_cell.angle_beta   90.00
_cell.angle_gamma   90.00
#
_symmetry.space_group_name_H-M   'P 1'
#
loop_
_entity.id
_entity.type
_entity.pdbx_description
1 polymer ?
#
loop_
_entity_poly.entity_id
_entity_poly.type
_entity_poly.pdbx_seq_one_letter_code
_entity_poly.pdbx_strand_id
1 'polypeptide(L)' 'DLEAKGSIAPGTSTGQFAEEDRDFRWEVKASELGAMKLCETQVTVSWAQRGRPRAISVVTYLKRE' A
#
# COMPACT_ATOMS: atom_id res chain seq x y z
N ASP A 1 -3.96 -7.38 17.94
CA ASP A 1 -4.72 -6.32 17.26
C ASP A 1 -3.78 -5.43 16.46
N LEU A 2 -3.88 -5.50 15.13
CA LEU A 2 -3.25 -4.56 14.22
C LEU A 2 -4.28 -3.46 13.93
N GLU A 3 -4.33 -2.44 14.77
CA GLU A 3 -5.10 -1.23 14.46
C GLU A 3 -4.27 -0.35 13.51
N ALA A 4 -4.75 -0.19 12.27
CA ALA A 4 -4.20 0.81 11.37
C ALA A 4 -4.67 2.20 11.83
N LYS A 5 -3.84 2.91 12.60
CA LYS A 5 -4.07 4.32 12.94
C LYS A 5 -3.57 5.19 11.79
N GLY A 6 -4.48 5.71 10.98
CA GLY A 6 -4.17 6.64 9.90
C GLY A 6 -5.38 6.93 9.02
N SER A 7 -5.38 8.08 8.33
CA SER A 7 -6.33 8.39 7.27
C SER A 7 -5.67 8.13 5.91
N ILE A 8 -6.38 7.45 5.01
CA ILE A 8 -5.95 7.31 3.62
C ILE A 8 -6.73 8.31 2.78
N ALA A 9 -6.00 9.27 2.20
CA ALA A 9 -6.52 10.19 1.20
C ALA A 9 -6.46 9.50 -0.17
N PRO A 10 -7.44 9.74 -1.06
CA PRO A 10 -7.37 9.24 -2.43
C PRO A 10 -6.13 9.81 -3.14
N GLY A 11 -5.54 9.03 -4.03
CA GLY A 11 -4.34 9.40 -4.75
C GLY A 11 -3.28 8.31 -4.74
N THR A 12 -2.08 8.67 -5.18
CA THR A 12 -0.92 7.77 -5.17
C THR A 12 0.12 8.32 -4.19
N SER A 13 0.60 7.46 -3.31
CA SER A 13 1.73 7.74 -2.42
C SER A 13 2.82 6.70 -2.67
N THR A 14 4.07 7.11 -2.56
CA THR A 14 5.22 6.23 -2.74
C THR A 14 6.26 6.50 -1.68
N GLY A 15 7.09 5.50 -1.39
CA GLY A 15 8.26 5.69 -0.56
C GLY A 15 9.18 4.49 -0.60
N GLN A 16 10.18 4.54 0.27
CA GLN A 16 11.19 3.50 0.40
C GLN A 16 11.56 3.34 1.87
N PHE A 17 11.93 2.12 2.24
CA PHE A 17 12.53 1.81 3.53
C PHE A 17 13.54 0.68 3.34
N ALA A 18 14.53 0.64 4.23
CA ALA A 18 15.46 -0.47 4.32
C ALA A 18 15.06 -1.34 5.53
N GLU A 19 15.09 -2.65 5.36
CA GLU A 19 14.90 -3.60 6.45
C GLU A 19 15.94 -4.71 6.27
N GLU A 20 16.75 -4.92 7.32
CA GLU A 20 17.99 -5.71 7.25
C GLU A 20 18.93 -5.18 6.14
N ASP A 21 19.39 -6.06 5.25
CA ASP A 21 20.25 -5.75 4.10
C ASP A 21 19.46 -5.61 2.79
N ARG A 22 18.18 -5.19 2.86
CA ARG A 22 17.29 -5.11 1.71
C ARG A 22 16.59 -3.75 1.63
N ASP A 23 16.62 -3.18 0.42
CA ASP A 23 15.85 -1.99 0.07
C ASP A 23 14.48 -2.38 -0.48
N PHE A 24 13.44 -1.77 0.09
CA PHE A 24 12.07 -1.92 -0.33
C PHE A 24 11.54 -0.60 -0.88
N ARG A 25 10.77 -0.68 -1.97
CA ARG A 25 9.97 0.43 -2.48
C ARG A 25 8.50 0.09 -2.34
N TRP A 26 7.72 1.02 -1.84
CA TRP A 26 6.28 0.86 -1.73
C TRP A 26 5.53 1.90 -2.54
N GLU A 27 4.37 1.50 -3.05
CA GLU A 27 3.36 2.34 -3.69
C GLU A 27 2.01 2.04 -3.07
N VAL A 28 1.26 3.08 -2.71
CA VAL A 28 -0.12 3.02 -2.27
C VAL A 28 -0.97 3.77 -3.27
N LYS A 29 -1.93 3.09 -3.88
CA LYS A 29 -2.96 3.67 -4.75
C LYS A 29 -4.30 3.60 -4.02
N ALA A 30 -4.87 4.75 -3.72
CA ALA A 30 -6.16 4.87 -3.05
C ALA A 30 -7.18 5.52 -3.98
N SER A 31 -8.37 4.93 -4.09
CA SER A 31 -9.46 5.43 -4.92
C SER A 31 -10.80 5.34 -4.21
N GLU A 32 -11.68 6.31 -4.46
CA GLU A 32 -13.02 6.31 -3.87
C GLU A 32 -13.99 5.50 -4.72
N LEU A 33 -14.64 4.53 -4.09
CA LEU A 33 -15.75 3.79 -4.65
C LEU A 33 -17.04 4.44 -4.16
N GLY A 34 -17.37 5.60 -4.73
CA GLY A 34 -18.42 6.51 -4.26
C GLY A 34 -19.79 5.86 -4.08
N ALA A 35 -20.17 4.90 -4.92
CA ALA A 35 -21.43 4.17 -4.80
C ALA A 35 -21.52 3.29 -3.53
N MET A 36 -20.38 2.82 -3.02
CA MET A 36 -20.30 1.91 -1.87
C MET A 36 -19.84 2.60 -0.59
N LYS A 37 -19.51 3.90 -0.64
CA LYS A 37 -18.86 4.64 0.46
C LYS A 37 -17.60 3.93 0.98
N LEU A 38 -16.84 3.33 0.07
CA LEU A 38 -15.57 2.67 0.37
C LEU A 38 -14.41 3.44 -0.26
N CYS A 39 -13.26 3.38 0.38
CA CYS A 39 -11.97 3.73 -0.20
C CYS A 39 -11.22 2.42 -0.47
N GLU A 40 -11.01 2.09 -1.74
CA GLU A 40 -10.15 0.98 -2.14
C GLU A 40 -8.70 1.45 -2.06
N THR A 41 -7.85 0.67 -1.40
CA THR A 41 -6.42 0.94 -1.28
C THR A 41 -5.63 -0.28 -1.75
N GLN A 42 -4.86 -0.13 -2.80
CA GLN A 42 -3.88 -1.12 -3.23
C GLN A 42 -2.49 -0.71 -2.72
N VAL A 43 -1.89 -1.54 -1.88
CA VAL A 43 -0.52 -1.38 -1.39
C VAL A 43 0.36 -2.39 -2.12
N THR A 44 1.41 -1.91 -2.78
CA THR A 44 2.41 -2.77 -3.41
C THR A 44 3.77 -2.50 -2.79
N VAL A 45 4.46 -3.55 -2.35
CA VAL A 45 5.84 -3.50 -1.88
C VAL A 45 6.70 -4.30 -2.84
N SER A 46 7.80 -3.73 -3.30
CA SER A 46 8.72 -4.32 -4.27
C SER A 46 10.16 -4.27 -3.78
N TRP A 47 10.94 -5.30 -4.10
CA TRP A 47 12.34 -5.44 -3.71
C TRP A 47 13.12 -6.29 -4.72
N ALA A 48 14.45 -6.31 -4.60
CA ALA A 48 15.30 -7.23 -5.35
C ALA A 48 15.72 -8.41 -4.45
N GLN A 49 15.62 -9.64 -4.97
CA GLN A 49 16.09 -10.85 -4.29
C GLN A 49 17.00 -11.64 -5.22
N ARG A 50 18.30 -11.74 -4.87
CA ARG A 50 19.32 -12.38 -5.72
C ARG A 50 19.34 -11.82 -7.15
N GLY A 51 19.25 -10.48 -7.26
CA GLY A 51 19.22 -9.76 -8.53
C GLY A 51 17.90 -9.85 -9.31
N ARG A 52 16.87 -10.55 -8.80
CA ARG A 52 15.56 -10.67 -9.46
C ARG A 52 14.52 -9.77 -8.78
N PRO A 53 13.69 -9.03 -9.53
CA PRO A 53 12.62 -8.23 -8.96
C PRO A 53 11.54 -9.12 -8.32
N ARG A 54 11.03 -8.69 -7.18
CA ARG A 54 9.94 -9.29 -6.42
C ARG A 54 8.95 -8.20 -6.02
N ALA A 55 7.68 -8.58 -5.89
CA ALA A 55 6.66 -7.70 -5.36
C ALA A 55 5.55 -8.51 -4.66
N ILE A 56 4.90 -7.89 -3.68
CA ILE A 56 3.65 -8.33 -3.07
C ILE A 56 2.68 -7.16 -3.14
N SER A 57 1.42 -7.45 -3.48
CA SER A 57 0.34 -6.48 -3.46
C SER A 57 -0.78 -6.95 -2.56
N VAL A 58 -1.36 -6.02 -1.80
CA VAL A 58 -2.54 -6.23 -0.97
C VAL A 58 -3.57 -5.17 -1.33
N VAL A 59 -4.82 -5.57 -1.52
CA VAL A 59 -5.96 -4.66 -1.71
C VAL A 59 -6.79 -4.67 -0.44
N THR A 60 -7.10 -3.49 0.08
CA THR A 60 -7.96 -3.30 1.24
C THR A 60 -9.10 -2.34 0.91
N TYR A 61 -10.23 -2.50 1.59
CA TYR A 61 -11.39 -1.63 1.48
C TYR A 61 -11.68 -1.02 2.83
N LEU A 62 -11.55 0.31 2.91
CA LEU A 62 -11.83 1.07 4.12
C LEU A 62 -13.19 1.74 3.99
N LYS A 63 -14.06 1.54 4.98
CA LYS A 63 -15.34 2.25 5.02
C LYS A 63 -15.09 3.74 5.30
N ARG A 64 -15.71 4.62 4.52
CA ARG A 64 -15.80 6.05 4.82
C ARG A 64 -16.95 6.24 5.83
N GLU A 65 -16.64 6.76 7.01
CA GLU A 65 -17.64 7.26 7.96
C GLU A 65 -18.21 8.61 7.51
#